data_AF-A0A1D7QN31-F1
#
_entry.id   AF-A0A1D7QN31-F1
#
_cell.length_a   1.000
_cell.length_b   1.000
_cell.length_c   1.000
_cell.angle_alpha   90.00
_cell.angle_beta   90.00
_cell.angle_gamma   90.00
#
_symmetry.space_group_name_H-M   'P 1'
#
loop_
_entity.id
_entity.type
_entity.pdbx_description
1 polymer ?
#
loop_
_entity_poly.entity_id
_entity_poly.type
_entity_poly.pdbx_seq_one_letter_code
_entity_poly.pdbx_strand_id
1 'polypeptide(L)'
;MERHLPEVDIEGTAFYVDVMREELRQKEDRLNRISFNVFSQEGNGYTFLYDRATKNVAEADQDHPVMKETFVWVTLPALMELDAEGIALKYNIPLSVLLPELGLDDENEEEDYYEDEHYS
;
A
#
# COMPACT_ATOMS: atom_id res chain seq x y z
N MET A 1 -17.27 -2.99 10.56
CA MET A 1 -16.93 -3.66 9.29
C MET A 1 -15.44 -3.93 9.31
N GLU A 2 -15.01 -5.15 8.98
CA GLU A 2 -13.60 -5.42 8.72
C GLU A 2 -13.30 -4.97 7.28
N ARG A 3 -12.30 -4.11 7.10
CA ARG A 3 -11.86 -3.67 5.76
C ARG A 3 -11.11 -4.79 5.07
N HIS A 4 -11.13 -4.82 3.74
CA HIS A 4 -10.33 -5.74 2.97
C HIS A 4 -8.89 -5.23 2.91
N LEU A 5 -7.92 -6.02 3.39
CA LEU A 5 -6.51 -5.64 3.31
C LEU A 5 -5.98 -5.92 1.89
N PRO A 6 -5.23 -5.00 1.29
CA PRO A 6 -4.55 -5.25 0.02
C PRO A 6 -3.49 -6.35 0.17
N GLU A 7 -3.23 -7.06 -0.91
CA GLU A 7 -2.26 -8.15 -0.97
C GLU A 7 -1.11 -7.79 -1.93
N VAL A 8 0.12 -8.13 -1.54
CA VAL A 8 1.31 -8.06 -2.40
C VAL A 8 1.96 -9.44 -2.48
N ASP A 9 2.51 -9.76 -3.64
CA ASP A 9 3.37 -10.94 -3.83
C ASP A 9 4.84 -10.53 -3.69
N ILE A 10 5.56 -11.23 -2.82
CA ILE A 10 6.99 -11.07 -2.65
C ILE A 10 7.63 -12.44 -2.87
N GLU A 11 8.26 -12.61 -4.03
CA GLU A 11 8.95 -13.85 -4.41
C GLU A 11 8.05 -15.09 -4.30
N GLY A 12 6.79 -14.99 -4.76
CA GLY A 12 5.81 -16.07 -4.70
C GLY A 12 5.18 -16.29 -3.33
N THR A 13 5.42 -15.39 -2.38
CA THR A 13 4.78 -15.41 -1.06
C THR A 13 3.82 -14.24 -0.93
N ALA A 14 2.54 -14.54 -0.69
CA ALA A 14 1.52 -13.51 -0.52
C ALA A 14 1.53 -12.92 0.90
N PHE A 15 1.52 -11.58 0.97
CA PHE A 15 1.41 -10.82 2.21
C PHE A 15 0.24 -9.84 2.16
N TYR A 16 -0.47 -9.74 3.28
CA TYR A 16 -1.39 -8.62 3.53
C TYR A 16 -0.60 -7.38 3.92
N VAL A 17 -0.92 -6.24 3.31
CA VAL A 17 -0.43 -4.93 3.73
C VAL A 17 -1.38 -4.38 4.80
N ASP A 18 -0.92 -4.28 6.04
CA ASP A 18 -1.73 -3.77 7.17
C ASP A 18 -1.16 -2.45 7.68
N VAL A 19 -1.54 -1.33 7.04
CA VAL A 19 -1.08 0.02 7.44
C VAL A 19 -1.47 0.38 8.87
N MET A 20 -2.60 -0.14 9.37
CA MET A 20 -3.04 0.10 10.73
C MET A 20 -2.11 -0.53 11.77
N ARG A 21 -1.46 -1.65 11.40
CA ARG A 21 -0.46 -2.34 12.23
C ARG A 21 0.99 -2.06 11.84
N GLU A 22 1.21 -1.31 10.76
CA GLU A 22 2.55 -0.98 10.23
C GLU A 22 3.37 -2.23 9.89
N GLU A 23 2.73 -3.23 9.30
CA GLU A 23 3.38 -4.50 8.97
C GLU A 23 2.81 -5.16 7.70
N LEU A 24 3.68 -5.94 7.03
CA LEU A 24 3.25 -7.01 6.15
C LEU A 24 2.96 -8.24 7.00
N ARG A 25 1.87 -8.96 6.69
CA ARG A 25 1.54 -10.23 7.36
C ARG A 25 1.39 -11.32 6.32
N GLN A 26 2.17 -12.39 6.43
CA GLN A 26 2.07 -13.48 5.46
C GLN A 26 0.65 -14.09 5.51
N LYS A 27 0.09 -14.34 4.33
CA LYS A 27 -1.28 -14.86 4.19
C LYS A 27 -1.44 -16.26 4.77
N GLU A 28 -0.45 -17.12 4.53
CA GLU A 28 -0.43 -18.52 4.96
C GLU A 28 0.08 -18.72 6.40
N ASP A 29 0.88 -17.79 6.92
CA ASP A 29 1.39 -17.81 8.29
C ASP A 29 1.32 -16.42 8.92
N ARG A 30 0.25 -16.16 9.68
CA ARG A 30 0.02 -14.83 10.29
C ARG A 30 1.01 -14.48 11.40
N LEU A 31 1.82 -15.42 11.88
CA LEU A 31 2.89 -15.14 12.83
C LEU A 31 4.13 -14.56 12.12
N ASN A 32 4.31 -14.88 10.84
CA ASN A 32 5.35 -14.29 10.01
C ASN A 32 4.96 -12.87 9.58
N ARG A 33 5.63 -11.88 10.18
CA ARG A 33 5.33 -10.46 10.03
C ARG A 33 6.60 -9.69 9.73
N ILE A 34 6.48 -8.69 8.88
CA ILE A 34 7.57 -7.79 8.52
C ILE A 34 7.12 -6.36 8.87
N SER A 35 7.74 -5.75 9.89
CA SER A 35 7.40 -4.38 10.28
C SER A 35 7.90 -3.38 9.23
N PHE A 36 7.11 -2.36 8.90
CA PHE A 36 7.55 -1.29 7.99
C PHE A 36 8.72 -0.47 8.54
N ASN A 37 9.02 -0.56 9.84
CA ASN A 37 10.14 0.15 10.47
C ASN A 37 11.52 -0.34 10.03
N VAL A 38 11.61 -1.54 9.43
CA VAL A 38 12.87 -2.09 8.92
C VAL A 38 13.16 -1.67 7.49
N PHE A 39 12.29 -0.85 6.89
CA PHE A 39 12.39 -0.47 5.49
C PHE A 39 13.24 0.79 5.34
N SER A 40 14.15 0.78 4.37
CA SER A 40 14.82 1.99 3.91
C SER A 40 13.88 2.73 2.95
N GLN A 41 13.72 4.03 3.19
CA GLN A 41 12.99 4.88 2.25
C GLN A 41 13.93 5.25 1.09
N GLU A 42 13.76 4.58 -0.04
CA GLU A 42 14.51 4.88 -1.27
C GLU A 42 13.54 5.40 -2.33
N GLY A 43 13.75 6.64 -2.77
CA GLY A 43 12.83 7.32 -3.68
C GLY A 43 11.44 7.49 -3.06
N ASN A 44 10.41 7.05 -3.78
CA ASN A 44 9.01 7.13 -3.34
C ASN A 44 8.51 5.83 -2.67
N GLY A 45 9.33 4.79 -2.58
CA GLY A 45 8.93 3.47 -2.12
C GLY A 45 9.61 3.03 -0.83
N TYR A 46 9.39 1.76 -0.50
CA TYR A 46 10.01 1.09 0.63
C TYR A 46 10.87 -0.06 0.14
N THR A 47 12.16 -0.03 0.48
CA THR A 47 13.11 -1.07 0.08
C THR A 47 13.63 -1.80 1.31
N PHE A 48 13.71 -3.13 1.24
CA PHE A 48 14.31 -3.95 2.28
C PHE A 48 14.93 -5.22 1.69
N LEU A 49 15.84 -5.84 2.44
CA LEU A 49 16.44 -7.11 2.03
C LEU A 49 15.57 -8.27 2.53
N TYR A 50 15.03 -9.04 1.59
CA TYR A 50 14.18 -10.19 1.85
C TYR A 50 14.98 -11.48 1.79
N ASP A 51 14.77 -12.35 2.77
CA ASP A 51 15.28 -13.70 2.82
C ASP A 51 14.22 -14.70 2.34
N ARG A 52 14.48 -15.34 1.20
CA ARG A 52 13.59 -16.36 0.61
C ARG A 52 13.42 -17.60 1.49
N ALA A 53 14.40 -17.91 2.34
CA ALA A 53 14.38 -19.10 3.18
C ALA A 53 13.43 -18.92 4.38
N THR A 54 13.52 -17.77 5.05
CA THR A 54 12.67 -17.43 6.21
C THR A 54 11.38 -16.72 5.82
N LYS A 55 11.29 -16.23 4.58
CA LYS A 55 10.20 -15.38 4.07
C LYS A 55 10.03 -14.10 4.91
N ASN A 56 11.14 -13.56 5.40
CA ASN A 56 11.18 -12.38 6.26
C ASN A 56 12.39 -11.49 5.87
N VAL A 57 12.61 -10.42 6.62
CA VAL A 57 13.78 -9.56 6.49
C VAL A 57 15.03 -10.36 6.87
N ALA A 58 16.10 -10.17 6.10
CA ALA A 58 17.38 -10.79 6.41
C ALA A 58 17.92 -10.26 7.77
N GLU A 59 18.01 -11.15 8.77
CA GLU A 59 18.54 -10.81 10.10
C GLU A 59 20.08 -10.91 10.19
N ALA A 60 20.75 -11.36 9.14
CA ALA A 60 22.12 -11.86 9.22
C ALA A 60 23.20 -10.95 8.60
N ASP A 61 24.44 -11.23 9.01
CA ASP A 61 25.66 -10.57 8.54
C ASP A 61 25.79 -10.69 7.01
N GLN A 62 25.60 -9.56 6.32
CA GLN A 62 25.48 -9.43 4.86
C GLN A 62 26.70 -9.96 4.10
N ASP A 63 27.82 -10.18 4.80
CA ASP A 63 29.09 -10.64 4.25
C ASP A 63 29.23 -12.16 4.17
N HIS A 64 28.27 -12.95 4.67
CA HIS A 64 28.35 -14.41 4.55
C HIS A 64 28.07 -14.89 3.11
N PRO A 65 29.01 -15.58 2.44
CA PRO A 65 28.90 -15.89 1.00
C PRO A 65 27.75 -16.83 0.64
N VAL A 66 27.34 -17.73 1.55
CA VAL A 66 26.16 -18.61 1.36
C VAL A 66 24.85 -17.81 1.38
N MET A 67 24.83 -16.64 2.02
CA MET A 67 23.61 -15.86 2.21
C MET A 67 23.25 -15.01 0.99
N LYS A 68 24.22 -14.71 0.11
CA LYS A 68 24.00 -13.87 -1.08
C LYS A 68 23.07 -14.49 -2.13
N GLU A 69 22.88 -15.81 -2.14
CA GLU A 69 21.96 -16.46 -3.11
C GLU A 69 20.50 -16.55 -2.61
N THR A 70 20.30 -16.51 -1.29
CA THR A 70 18.96 -16.56 -0.66
C THR A 70 18.32 -15.20 -0.47
N PHE A 71 19.10 -14.12 -0.51
CA PHE A 71 18.61 -12.78 -0.25
C PHE A 71 18.34 -12.01 -1.54
N VAL A 72 17.28 -11.20 -1.54
CA VAL A 72 16.89 -10.35 -2.67
C VAL A 72 16.39 -9.00 -2.16
N TRP A 73 16.80 -7.93 -2.83
CA TRP A 73 16.26 -6.59 -2.55
C TRP A 73 14.85 -6.49 -3.12
N VAL A 74 13.90 -6.16 -2.25
CA VAL A 74 12.50 -5.96 -2.60
C VAL A 74 12.19 -4.49 -2.42
N THR A 75 11.60 -3.88 -3.45
CA THR A 75 11.07 -2.52 -3.40
C THR A 75 9.56 -2.57 -3.56
N LEU A 76 8.85 -2.08 -2.57
CA LEU A 76 7.41 -1.91 -2.57
C LEU A 76 7.04 -0.45 -2.92
N PRO A 77 5.89 -0.22 -3.58
CA PRO A 77 5.32 1.13 -3.75
C PRO A 77 5.05 1.83 -2.42
N ALA A 78 4.75 3.13 -2.47
CA ALA A 78 4.36 3.89 -1.28
C ALA A 78 3.13 3.26 -0.61
N LEU A 79 3.02 3.37 0.73
CA LEU A 79 1.86 2.84 1.47
C LEU A 79 0.54 3.51 1.03
N MET A 80 0.61 4.75 0.53
CA MET A 80 -0.56 5.42 -0.04
C MET A 80 -1.04 4.76 -1.34
N GLU A 81 -0.13 4.22 -2.15
CA GLU A 81 -0.46 3.47 -3.37
C GLU A 81 -0.93 2.05 -3.04
N LEU A 82 -0.34 1.43 -2.02
CA LEU A 82 -0.70 0.08 -1.60
C LEU A 82 -2.01 0.01 -0.82
N ASP A 83 -2.24 0.97 0.08
CA ASP A 83 -3.32 0.94 1.06
C ASP A 83 -3.79 2.35 1.48
N ALA A 84 -4.32 3.09 0.49
CA ALA A 84 -4.86 4.43 0.70
C ALA A 84 -5.95 4.48 1.79
N GLU A 85 -6.83 3.48 1.84
CA GLU A 85 -7.87 3.39 2.87
C GLU A 85 -7.26 3.24 4.27
N GLY A 86 -6.23 2.41 4.42
CA GLY A 86 -5.50 2.26 5.67
C GLY A 86 -4.84 3.56 6.12
N ILE A 87 -4.24 4.31 5.20
CA ILE A 87 -3.65 5.62 5.47
C ILE A 87 -4.74 6.64 5.87
N ALA A 88 -5.85 6.69 5.13
CA ALA A 88 -6.99 7.56 5.42
C ALA A 88 -7.51 7.34 6.84
N LEU A 89 -7.76 6.08 7.21
CA LEU A 89 -8.25 5.72 8.54
C LEU A 89 -7.23 6.04 9.64
N LYS A 90 -5.95 5.71 9.43
CA LYS A 90 -4.91 5.91 10.43
C LYS A 90 -4.68 7.38 10.76
N TYR A 91 -4.67 8.23 9.76
CA TYR A 91 -4.39 9.66 9.90
C TYR A 91 -5.65 10.53 9.95
N ASN A 92 -6.84 9.91 9.92
CA ASN A 92 -8.13 10.59 9.87
C ASN A 92 -8.22 11.60 8.71
N ILE A 93 -7.76 11.18 7.53
CA ILE A 93 -7.79 11.94 6.28
C ILE A 93 -8.96 11.39 5.43
N PRO A 94 -9.82 12.23 4.83
CA PRO A 94 -10.84 11.75 3.91
C PRO A 94 -10.19 11.00 2.73
N LEU A 95 -10.73 9.82 2.37
CA LEU A 95 -10.17 9.00 1.30
C LEU A 95 -10.11 9.76 -0.04
N SER A 96 -11.07 10.63 -0.31
CA SER A 96 -11.11 11.50 -1.49
C SER A 96 -9.92 12.45 -1.62
N VAL A 97 -9.24 12.78 -0.51
CA VAL A 97 -8.01 13.59 -0.54
C VAL A 97 -6.83 12.77 -1.03
N LEU A 98 -6.81 11.47 -0.74
CA LEU A 98 -5.74 10.56 -1.15
C LEU A 98 -5.97 9.99 -2.55
N LEU A 99 -7.24 9.79 -2.93
CA LEU A 99 -7.66 9.27 -4.23
C LEU A 99 -8.65 10.26 -4.88
N PRO A 100 -8.18 11.41 -5.39
CA PRO A 100 -9.05 12.43 -5.96
C PRO A 100 -9.81 11.94 -7.20
N GLU A 101 -9.29 10.93 -7.92
CA GLU A 101 -9.94 10.36 -9.11
C GLU A 101 -11.19 9.54 -8.80
N LEU A 102 -11.39 9.10 -7.55
CA LEU A 102 -12.65 8.52 -7.07
C LEU A 102 -13.74 9.59 -6.79
N GLY A 103 -13.37 10.87 -6.83
CA GLY A 103 -14.28 12.01 -6.63
C GLY A 103 -14.79 12.64 -7.93
N LEU A 104 -14.53 12.02 -9.09
CA LEU A 104 -14.98 12.49 -10.41
C LEU A 104 -16.23 11.75 -10.91
N ASP A 105 -17.14 11.40 -10.01
CA ASP A 105 -18.49 10.99 -10.39
C ASP A 105 -19.45 12.17 -10.19
N ASP A 106 -19.84 12.78 -11.32
CA ASP A 106 -21.11 13.48 -11.56
C ASP A 106 -21.38 14.83 -10.85
N GLU A 107 -20.58 15.86 -11.13
CA GLU A 107 -21.10 17.25 -11.21
C GLU A 107 -21.00 17.76 -12.65
N ASN A 108 -21.65 17.06 -13.59
CA ASN A 108 -22.28 17.75 -14.73
C ASN A 108 -23.61 18.29 -14.20
N GLU A 109 -23.56 19.43 -13.50
CA GLU A 109 -24.75 20.27 -13.37
C GLU A 109 -25.10 20.73 -14.80
N GLU A 110 -26.09 20.09 -15.42
CA GLU A 110 -26.81 20.70 -16.54
C GLU A 110 -27.30 22.06 -16.05
N GLU A 111 -26.65 23.13 -16.48
CA GLU A 111 -27.21 24.47 -16.41
C GLU A 111 -28.49 24.45 -17.26
N ASP A 112 -29.63 24.26 -16.60
CA ASP A 112 -30.95 24.50 -17.15
C ASP A 112 -30.97 25.92 -17.73
N TYR A 113 -30.81 26.02 -19.05
CA TYR A 113 -31.07 27.22 -19.83
C TYR A 113 -32.55 27.56 -19.66
N TYR A 114 -32.87 28.50 -18.77
CA TYR A 114 -34.12 29.23 -18.84
C TYR A 114 -34.07 30.09 -20.11
N GLU A 115 -34.65 29.60 -21.21
CA GLU A 115 -35.13 30.49 -22.26
C GLU A 115 -36.22 31.37 -21.65
N ASP A 116 -35.85 32.61 -21.33
CA ASP A 116 -36.79 33.66 -20.96
C ASP A 116 -37.73 33.88 -22.15
N GLU A 117 -38.92 33.27 -22.09
CA GLU A 117 -40.06 33.63 -22.93
C GLU A 117 -40.46 35.07 -22.60
N HIS A 118 -39.79 36.04 -23.21
CA HIS A 118 -40.30 37.40 -23.29
C HIS A 118 -41.52 37.44 -24.22
N TYR A 119 -42.68 37.21 -23.62
CA TYR A 119 -43.95 37.75 -24.08
C TYR A 119 -43.94 39.28 -23.97
N SER A 120 -43.83 39.98 -25.11
CA SER A 120 -44.74 41.05 -25.58
C SER A 120 -44.12 41.86 -26.72
#